data_AF-A0A2V6ZKP2-F1
#
_entry.id   AF-A0A2V6ZKP2-F1
#
_cell.length_a   1.000
_cell.length_b   1.000
_cell.length_c   1.000
_cell.angle_alpha   90.00
_cell.angle_beta   90.00
_cell.angle_gamma   90.00
#
_symmetry.space_group_name_H-M   'P 1'
#
loop_
_entity.id
_entity.type
_entity.pdbx_description
1 polymer ?
#
loop_
_entity_poly.entity_id
_entity_poly.type
_entity_poly.pdbx_seq_one_letter_code
_entity_poly.pdbx_strand_id
1 'polypeptide(L)'
;MAATVRGAIRELIEQTMVTMAALLEASDRELSVPSSHGCAQGKDVWTLITNDIDHEKIHTGQVLEGRYESRITASPMERLVAEWLVERARFIGSLIGLTDEQFNTETGPGQWTYRAIAKHVLTVEQDSLKTMAADQAARGVVLRDNSGSRSSPTSP
;
A
#
# COMPACT_ATOMS: atom_id res chain seq x y z
N MET A 1 1.99 -16.26 10.23
CA MET A 1 1.01 -16.02 9.16
C MET A 1 -0.42 -16.20 9.65
N ALA A 2 -1.20 -15.13 9.60
CA ALA A 2 -2.62 -15.12 9.90
C ALA A 2 -3.42 -16.01 8.92
N ALA A 3 -4.53 -16.58 9.42
CA ALA A 3 -5.38 -17.51 8.66
C ALA A 3 -6.34 -16.84 7.65
N THR A 4 -6.34 -15.51 7.54
CA THR A 4 -7.22 -14.76 6.62
C THR A 4 -6.42 -13.89 5.69
N VAL A 5 -6.91 -13.64 4.47
CA VAL A 5 -6.25 -12.74 3.50
C VAL A 5 -6.01 -11.35 4.09
N ARG A 6 -7.01 -10.78 4.78
CA ARG A 6 -6.88 -9.47 5.44
C ARG A 6 -5.80 -9.50 6.54
N GLY A 7 -5.75 -10.56 7.33
CA GLY A 7 -4.73 -10.74 8.36
C GLY A 7 -3.33 -10.87 7.77
N ALA A 8 -3.18 -11.67 6.72
CA ALA A 8 -1.91 -11.87 6.02
C ALA A 8 -1.41 -10.57 5.38
N ILE A 9 -2.28 -9.80 4.70
CA ILE A 9 -1.92 -8.48 4.15
C ILE A 9 -1.44 -7.54 5.25
N ARG A 10 -2.10 -7.53 6.41
CA ARG A 10 -1.68 -6.70 7.54
C ARG A 10 -0.30 -7.10 8.08
N GLU A 11 -0.10 -8.41 8.32
CA GLU A 11 1.18 -8.96 8.79
C GLU A 11 2.32 -8.61 7.83
N LEU A 12 2.08 -8.70 6.51
CA LEU A 12 3.04 -8.31 5.48
C LEU A 12 3.38 -6.80 5.54
N ILE A 13 2.38 -5.91 5.64
CA ILE A 13 2.60 -4.46 5.73
C ILE A 13 3.37 -4.10 7.01
N GLU A 14 3.00 -4.69 8.14
CA GLU A 14 3.68 -4.46 9.43
C GLU A 14 5.14 -4.95 9.36
N GLN A 15 5.38 -6.11 8.75
CA GLN A 15 6.73 -6.63 8.54
C GLN A 15 7.55 -5.77 7.58
N THR A 16 6.95 -5.22 6.52
CA THR A 16 7.64 -4.27 5.62
C THR A 16 8.21 -3.09 6.40
N MET A 17 7.46 -2.53 7.35
CA MET A 17 7.95 -1.42 8.18
C MET A 17 9.13 -1.83 9.07
N VAL A 18 9.09 -3.03 9.66
CA VAL A 18 10.19 -3.58 10.47
C VAL A 18 11.44 -3.79 9.62
N THR A 19 11.30 -4.41 8.45
CA THR A 19 12.41 -4.66 7.52
C THR A 19 13.02 -3.36 7.04
N MET A 20 12.21 -2.37 6.64
CA MET A 20 12.70 -1.05 6.22
C MET A 20 13.49 -0.34 7.34
N ALA A 21 12.98 -0.36 8.58
CA ALA A 21 13.69 0.25 9.71
C ALA A 21 15.06 -0.40 9.93
N ALA A 22 15.13 -1.73 9.95
CA ALA A 22 16.38 -2.46 10.11
C ALA A 22 17.39 -2.17 8.98
N LEU A 23 16.92 -2.08 7.73
CA LEU A 23 17.78 -1.76 6.58
C LEU A 23 18.28 -0.30 6.61
N LEU A 24 17.47 0.65 7.08
CA LEU A 24 17.87 2.06 7.19
C LEU A 24 18.80 2.34 8.38
N GLU A 25 18.74 1.52 9.42
CA GLU A 25 19.68 1.56 10.54
C GLU A 25 21.03 0.91 10.21
N ALA A 26 21.05 -0.02 9.24
CA ALA A 26 22.27 -0.67 8.79
C ALA A 26 23.15 0.29 7.98
N SER A 27 24.47 0.15 8.16
CA SER A 27 25.44 0.88 7.31
C SER A 27 25.73 0.11 6.03
N ASP A 28 26.10 0.79 4.94
CA ASP A 28 26.51 0.16 3.68
C ASP A 28 27.65 -0.86 3.85
N ARG A 29 28.51 -0.69 4.87
CA ARG A 29 29.59 -1.64 5.16
C ARG A 29 29.04 -3.02 5.54
N GLU A 30 27.89 -3.05 6.21
CA GLU A 30 27.23 -4.28 6.64
C GLU A 30 26.87 -5.17 5.45
N LEU A 31 26.54 -4.56 4.30
CA LEU A 31 26.18 -5.29 3.08
C LEU A 31 27.30 -6.21 2.58
N SER A 32 28.56 -5.90 2.90
CA SER A 32 29.74 -6.70 2.51
C SER A 32 30.15 -7.77 3.55
N VAL A 33 29.49 -7.80 4.71
CA VAL A 33 29.81 -8.76 5.78
C VAL A 33 29.36 -10.16 5.35
N PRO A 34 30.19 -11.21 5.54
CA PRO A 34 29.79 -12.58 5.27
C PRO A 34 28.55 -12.98 6.09
N SER A 35 27.55 -13.56 5.44
CA SER A 35 26.35 -14.03 6.10
C SER A 35 26.42 -15.52 6.39
N SER A 36 26.08 -15.90 7.62
CA SER A 36 25.96 -17.30 8.03
C SER A 36 24.63 -17.94 7.59
N HIS A 37 23.70 -17.15 7.03
CA HIS A 37 22.38 -17.63 6.65
C HIS A 37 22.43 -18.42 5.34
N GLY A 38 21.74 -19.57 5.27
CA GLY A 38 21.76 -20.45 4.10
C GLY A 38 21.28 -19.77 2.81
N CYS A 39 20.32 -18.85 2.90
CA CYS A 39 19.83 -18.09 1.74
C CYS A 39 20.87 -17.11 1.17
N ALA A 40 21.93 -16.78 1.92
CA ALA A 40 23.05 -16.01 1.40
C ALA A 40 23.98 -16.83 0.49
N GLN A 41 23.78 -18.15 0.39
CA GLN A 41 24.57 -19.05 -0.46
C GLN A 41 26.09 -18.97 -0.21
N GLY A 42 26.47 -18.78 1.06
CA GLY A 42 27.87 -18.63 1.47
C GLY A 42 28.53 -17.29 1.09
N LYS A 43 27.73 -16.29 0.71
CA LYS A 43 28.19 -14.94 0.37
C LYS A 43 27.90 -13.95 1.51
N ASP A 44 27.54 -12.72 1.18
CA ASP A 44 27.39 -11.58 2.07
C ASP A 44 25.92 -11.23 2.38
N VAL A 45 25.73 -10.27 3.28
CA VAL A 45 24.41 -9.74 3.65
C VAL A 45 23.70 -9.12 2.44
N TRP A 46 24.42 -8.48 1.52
CA TRP A 46 23.83 -8.00 0.26
C TRP A 46 23.15 -9.14 -0.52
N THR A 47 23.86 -10.26 -0.69
CA THR A 47 23.31 -11.45 -1.36
C THR A 47 22.08 -11.97 -0.61
N LEU A 48 22.12 -12.00 0.72
CA LEU A 48 20.96 -12.42 1.52
C LEU A 48 19.72 -11.55 1.26
N ILE A 49 19.85 -10.23 1.38
CA ILE A 49 18.70 -9.31 1.27
C ILE A 49 18.19 -9.24 -0.18
N THR A 50 19.09 -9.24 -1.16
CA THR A 50 18.68 -9.30 -2.58
C THR A 50 17.99 -10.62 -2.92
N ASN A 51 18.44 -11.74 -2.33
CA ASN A 51 17.77 -13.02 -2.48
C ASN A 51 16.33 -12.97 -1.91
N ASP A 52 16.11 -12.34 -0.76
CA ASP A 52 14.75 -12.19 -0.20
C ASP A 52 13.84 -11.33 -1.10
N ILE A 53 14.37 -10.25 -1.69
CA ILE A 53 13.64 -9.42 -2.67
C ILE A 53 13.26 -10.26 -3.91
N ASP A 54 14.19 -11.05 -4.43
CA ASP A 54 13.92 -11.88 -5.60
C ASP A 54 12.97 -13.04 -5.27
N HIS A 55 13.01 -13.55 -4.05
CA HIS A 55 12.09 -14.56 -3.54
C HIS A 55 10.64 -14.04 -3.51
N GLU A 56 10.42 -12.79 -3.07
CA GLU A 56 9.09 -12.17 -3.14
C GLU A 56 8.58 -12.02 -4.58
N LYS A 57 9.46 -11.69 -5.54
CA LYS A 57 9.07 -11.60 -6.97
C LYS A 57 8.64 -12.95 -7.52
N ILE A 58 9.39 -14.02 -7.20
CA ILE A 58 9.07 -15.39 -7.62
C ILE A 58 7.71 -15.79 -7.08
N HIS A 59 7.47 -15.60 -5.78
CA HIS A 59 6.20 -15.97 -5.16
C HIS A 59 5.03 -15.08 -5.58
N THR A 60 5.28 -13.81 -5.90
CA THR A 60 4.29 -12.96 -6.57
C THR A 60 3.87 -13.57 -7.92
N GLY A 61 4.84 -14.03 -8.72
CA GLY A 61 4.58 -14.75 -9.97
C GLY A 61 3.72 -15.99 -9.76
N GLN A 62 4.06 -16.83 -8.79
CA GLN A 62 3.29 -18.04 -8.46
C GLN A 62 1.84 -17.72 -8.03
N VAL A 63 1.63 -16.69 -7.21
CA VAL A 63 0.28 -16.28 -6.80
C VAL A 63 -0.52 -15.79 -8.01
N LEU A 64 0.08 -14.99 -8.89
CA LEU A 64 -0.59 -14.48 -10.08
C LEU A 64 -0.94 -15.60 -11.07
N GLU A 65 -0.02 -16.54 -11.28
CA GLU A 65 -0.24 -17.74 -12.10
C GLU A 65 -1.39 -18.58 -11.55
N GLY A 66 -1.36 -18.92 -10.25
CA GLY A 66 -2.41 -19.71 -9.62
C GLY A 66 -3.79 -19.02 -9.69
N ARG A 67 -3.84 -17.69 -9.57
CA ARG A 67 -5.09 -16.92 -9.76
C ARG A 67 -5.59 -17.00 -11.20
N TYR A 68 -4.69 -16.88 -12.18
CA TYR A 68 -5.04 -16.96 -13.59
C TYR A 68 -5.59 -18.35 -13.95
N GLU A 69 -4.89 -19.42 -13.57
CA GLU A 69 -5.30 -20.81 -13.81
C GLU A 69 -6.64 -21.12 -13.14
N SER A 70 -6.85 -20.62 -11.93
CA SER A 70 -8.10 -20.80 -11.16
C SER A 70 -9.23 -19.83 -11.58
N ARG A 71 -8.99 -18.94 -12.54
CA ARG A 71 -9.94 -17.90 -12.98
C ARG A 71 -10.44 -16.99 -11.83
N ILE A 72 -9.59 -16.72 -10.84
CA ILE A 72 -9.92 -15.87 -9.68
C ILE A 72 -9.65 -14.40 -10.06
N THR A 73 -10.68 -13.74 -10.57
CA THR A 73 -10.62 -12.33 -10.95
C THR A 73 -10.93 -11.41 -9.78
N ALA A 74 -10.21 -10.30 -9.69
CA ALA A 74 -10.55 -9.23 -8.74
C ALA A 74 -11.77 -8.46 -9.27
N SER A 75 -12.68 -8.11 -8.37
CA SER A 75 -13.70 -7.09 -8.63
C SER A 75 -13.05 -5.72 -8.88
N PRO A 76 -13.78 -4.76 -9.49
CA PRO A 76 -13.25 -3.42 -9.71
C PRO A 76 -12.72 -2.74 -8.43
N MET A 77 -13.41 -2.91 -7.30
CA MET A 77 -12.98 -2.33 -6.03
C MET A 77 -11.70 -2.99 -5.48
N GLU A 78 -11.60 -4.32 -5.56
CA GLU A 78 -10.39 -5.04 -5.14
C GLU A 78 -9.18 -4.66 -5.98
N ARG A 79 -9.39 -4.43 -7.29
CA ARG A 79 -8.35 -3.91 -8.18
C ARG A 79 -7.90 -2.51 -7.75
N LEU A 80 -8.84 -1.59 -7.48
CA LEU A 80 -8.52 -0.25 -7.01
C LEU A 80 -7.69 -0.28 -5.72
N VAL A 81 -8.05 -1.14 -4.76
CA VAL A 81 -7.29 -1.30 -3.51
C VAL A 81 -5.87 -1.82 -3.77
N ALA A 82 -5.72 -2.81 -4.64
CA ALA A 82 -4.41 -3.37 -4.99
C ALA A 82 -3.51 -2.35 -5.70
N GLU A 83 -4.05 -1.63 -6.69
CA GLU A 83 -3.31 -0.58 -7.41
C GLU A 83 -2.96 0.59 -6.47
N TRP A 84 -3.86 0.96 -5.56
CA TRP A 84 -3.58 2.00 -4.56
C TRP A 84 -2.39 1.67 -3.67
N LEU A 85 -2.28 0.40 -3.22
CA LEU A 85 -1.16 -0.05 -2.41
C LEU A 85 0.17 0.03 -3.18
N VAL A 86 0.17 -0.39 -4.46
CA VAL A 86 1.36 -0.33 -5.33
C VAL A 86 1.82 1.12 -5.51
N GLU A 87 0.90 2.03 -5.82
CA GLU A 87 1.27 3.44 -6.03
C GLU A 87 1.68 4.15 -4.73
N ARG A 88 1.09 3.78 -3.59
CA ARG A 88 1.54 4.24 -2.28
C ARG A 88 2.98 3.80 -2.00
N ALA A 89 3.30 2.53 -2.22
CA ALA A 89 4.65 2.01 -2.04
C ALA A 89 5.66 2.67 -2.99
N ARG A 90 5.27 2.89 -4.26
CA ARG A 90 6.11 3.60 -5.25
C ARG A 90 6.42 5.04 -4.80
N PHE A 91 5.41 5.77 -4.33
CA PHE A 91 5.60 7.14 -3.84
C PHE A 91 6.44 7.20 -2.57
N ILE A 92 6.27 6.27 -1.63
CA ILE A 92 7.13 6.19 -0.44
C ILE A 92 8.57 5.88 -0.85
N GLY A 93 8.76 4.91 -1.75
CA GLY A 93 10.08 4.51 -2.24
C GLY A 93 10.86 5.64 -2.89
N SER A 94 10.20 6.58 -3.57
CA SER A 94 10.88 7.74 -4.17
C SER A 94 11.38 8.78 -3.16
N LEU A 95 10.96 8.68 -1.89
CA LEU A 95 11.44 9.53 -0.79
C LEU A 95 12.63 8.91 -0.04
N ILE A 96 12.84 7.60 -0.18
CA ILE A 96 13.93 6.89 0.52
C ILE A 96 15.28 7.44 0.04
N GLY A 97 16.16 7.77 0.99
CA GLY A 97 17.48 8.36 0.73
C GLY A 97 17.51 9.88 0.75
N LEU A 98 16.37 10.56 0.81
CA LEU A 98 16.34 12.00 1.10
C LEU A 98 16.70 12.25 2.57
N THR A 99 17.56 13.23 2.80
CA THR A 99 17.75 13.81 4.13
C THR A 99 16.55 14.68 4.52
N ASP A 100 16.38 14.93 5.82
CA ASP A 100 15.34 15.84 6.31
C ASP A 100 15.48 17.26 5.71
N GLU A 101 16.71 17.73 5.51
CA GLU A 101 16.95 19.02 4.85
C GLU A 101 16.43 18.98 3.41
N GLN A 102 16.86 18.00 2.60
CA GLN A 102 16.41 17.85 1.22
C GLN A 102 14.89 17.68 1.11
N PHE A 103 14.27 16.92 2.02
CA PHE A 103 12.82 16.74 2.05
C PHE A 103 12.05 18.06 2.23
N ASN A 104 12.67 19.05 2.89
CA ASN A 104 12.12 20.38 3.08
C ASN A 104 12.54 21.40 1.99
N THR A 105 13.38 21.02 1.03
CA THR A 105 13.72 21.87 -0.13
C THR A 105 12.74 21.72 -1.29
N GLU A 106 12.71 22.72 -2.18
CA GLU A 106 11.93 22.68 -3.42
C GLU A 106 12.46 21.59 -4.37
N THR A 107 11.57 20.91 -5.08
CA THR A 107 11.96 19.92 -6.11
C THR A 107 12.62 20.55 -7.34
N GLY A 108 12.52 21.87 -7.48
CA GLY A 108 13.17 22.72 -8.47
C GLY A 108 12.81 24.19 -8.19
N PRO A 109 13.50 25.16 -8.81
CA PRO A 109 13.27 26.59 -8.51
C PRO A 109 11.81 27.01 -8.68
N GLY A 110 11.19 27.51 -7.61
CA GLY A 110 9.79 27.94 -7.58
C GLY A 110 8.77 26.80 -7.60
N GLN A 111 9.19 25.55 -7.39
CA GLN A 111 8.31 24.39 -7.30
C GLN A 111 7.99 24.06 -5.84
N TRP A 112 7.10 23.09 -5.65
CA TRP A 112 6.76 22.60 -4.30
C TRP A 112 7.95 21.89 -3.66
N THR A 113 7.99 21.90 -2.33
CA THR A 113 8.91 21.03 -1.59
C THR A 113 8.46 19.58 -1.64
N TYR A 114 9.40 18.64 -1.47
CA TYR A 114 9.06 17.21 -1.37
C TYR A 114 8.03 16.97 -0.25
N ARG A 115 8.19 17.64 0.90
CA ARG A 115 7.22 17.64 2.01
C ARG A 115 5.84 18.17 1.60
N ALA A 116 5.78 19.26 0.84
CA ALA A 116 4.51 19.83 0.37
C ALA A 116 3.79 18.86 -0.57
N ILE A 117 4.52 18.19 -1.46
CA ILE A 117 3.98 17.14 -2.35
C ILE A 117 3.43 15.97 -1.52
N ALA A 118 4.18 15.44 -0.56
CA ALA A 118 3.73 14.36 0.30
C ALA A 118 2.46 14.74 1.09
N LYS A 119 2.42 15.96 1.65
CA LYS A 119 1.24 16.49 2.32
C LYS A 119 0.04 16.62 1.37
N HIS A 120 0.26 17.08 0.14
CA HIS A 120 -0.80 17.24 -0.85
C HIS A 120 -1.45 15.89 -1.17
N VAL A 121 -0.67 14.85 -1.45
CA VAL A 121 -1.18 13.50 -1.72
C VAL A 121 -2.05 12.98 -0.56
N LEU A 122 -1.59 13.15 0.68
CA LEU A 122 -2.37 12.77 1.87
C LEU A 122 -3.66 13.58 2.02
N THR A 123 -3.63 14.87 1.69
CA THR A 123 -4.80 15.74 1.83
C THR A 123 -5.87 15.38 0.80
N VAL A 124 -5.47 15.17 -0.47
CA VAL A 124 -6.39 14.83 -1.56
C VAL A 124 -7.06 13.48 -1.35
N GLU A 125 -6.32 12.45 -0.90
CA GLU A 125 -6.93 11.14 -0.62
C GLU A 125 -7.95 11.22 0.52
N GLN A 126 -7.63 11.97 1.59
CA GLN A 126 -8.52 12.09 2.76
C GLN A 126 -9.79 12.84 2.39
N ASP A 127 -9.68 13.89 1.58
CA ASP A 127 -10.82 14.66 1.09
C ASP A 127 -11.71 13.81 0.15
N SER A 128 -11.09 13.01 -0.72
CA SER A 128 -11.79 12.09 -1.60
C SER A 128 -12.60 11.05 -0.80
N LEU A 129 -12.00 10.46 0.23
CA LEU A 129 -12.69 9.49 1.10
C LEU A 129 -13.83 10.12 1.91
N LYS A 130 -13.64 11.35 2.41
CA LYS A 130 -14.71 12.11 3.08
C LYS A 130 -15.88 12.37 2.13
N THR A 131 -15.59 12.80 0.91
CA THR A 131 -16.60 13.03 -0.13
C THR A 131 -17.37 11.75 -0.45
N MET A 132 -16.66 10.64 -0.68
CA MET A 132 -17.29 9.33 -0.91
C MET A 132 -18.24 8.92 0.23
N ALA A 133 -17.82 9.11 1.47
CA ALA A 133 -18.63 8.80 2.65
C ALA A 133 -19.87 9.72 2.76
N ALA A 134 -19.72 11.02 2.51
CA ALA A 134 -20.81 11.98 2.51
C ALA A 134 -21.86 11.64 1.42
N ASP A 135 -21.41 11.31 0.22
CA ASP A 135 -22.26 10.91 -0.90
C ASP A 135 -23.03 9.61 -0.61
N GLN A 136 -22.39 8.64 0.03
CA GLN A 136 -23.05 7.41 0.47
C GLN A 136 -24.12 7.69 1.51
N ALA A 137 -23.82 8.54 2.50
CA ALA A 137 -24.79 8.95 3.51
C ALA A 137 -25.99 9.68 2.89
N ALA A 138 -25.75 10.61 1.96
CA ALA A 138 -26.82 11.34 1.26
C ALA A 138 -27.76 10.40 0.50
N ARG A 139 -27.21 9.40 -0.23
CA ARG A 139 -28.03 8.38 -0.92
C ARG A 139 -28.83 7.51 0.05
N GLY A 140 -28.25 7.19 1.21
CA GLY A 140 -28.93 6.42 2.26
C GLY A 140 -30.11 7.16 2.89
N VAL A 141 -30.03 8.49 3.02
CA VAL A 141 -31.12 9.35 3.49
C VAL A 141 -32.27 9.38 2.46
N VAL A 142 -31.95 9.61 1.18
CA VAL A 142 -32.96 9.64 0.10
C VAL A 142 -33.74 8.33 -0.01
N LEU A 143 -33.08 7.17 0.18
CA LEU A 143 -33.76 5.87 0.16
C LEU A 143 -34.67 5.64 1.38
N ARG A 144 -34.34 6.22 2.54
CA ARG A 144 -35.18 6.17 3.75
C ARG A 144 -36.41 7.05 3.60
N ASP A 145 -36.25 8.25 3.06
CA ASP A 145 -37.38 9.17 2.84
C ASP A 145 -38.36 8.64 1.78
N ASN A 146 -37.86 7.94 0.75
CA ASN A 146 -38.71 7.31 -0.28
C ASN A 146 -39.39 6.00 0.17
N SER A 147 -38.99 5.39 1.29
CA SER A 147 -39.65 4.20 1.85
C SER A 147 -40.70 4.53 2.92
N GLY A 148 -40.71 5.76 3.44
CA GLY A 148 -41.69 6.23 4.43
C GLY A 148 -42.99 6.84 3.86
N SER A 149 -43.12 7.01 2.54
CA SER A 149 -44.24 7.74 1.92
C SER A 149 -45.35 6.88 1.28
N ARG A 150 -45.33 5.55 1.44
CA ARG A 150 -46.46 4.70 1.01
C ARG A 150 -47.53 4.61 2.11
N SER A 151 -48.30 5.67 2.28
CA SER A 151 -49.62 5.57 2.93
C SER A 151 -50.58 4.83 2.01
N SER A 152 -51.04 3.65 2.44
CA SER A 152 -52.05 2.84 1.76
C SER A 152 -53.33 3.66 1.50
N PRO A 153 -53.93 3.58 0.29
CA PRO A 153 -55.26 4.13 0.08
C PRO A 153 -56.27 3.22 0.79
N THR A 154 -56.97 3.77 1.78
CA THR A 154 -58.19 3.18 2.31
C THR A 154 -59.26 3.26 1.22
N SER A 155 -59.65 2.11 0.66
CA SER A 155 -60.81 2.00 -0.22
C SER A 155 -62.12 2.13 0.58
N PRO A 156 -63.18 2.68 -0.05
CA PRO A 156 -64.46 3.00 0.60
C PRO A 156 -65.29 1.78 1.01
#